data_AF-A0A954Q1X8-F1
#
_entry.id   AF-A0A954Q1X8-F1
#
_cell.length_a   1.000
_cell.length_b   1.000
_cell.length_c   1.000
_cell.angle_alpha   90.00
_cell.angle_beta   90.00
_cell.angle_gamma   90.00
#
_symmetry.space_group_name_H-M   'P 1'
#
loop_
_entity.id
_entity.type
_entity.pdbx_description
1 polymer ?
#
loop_
_entity_poly.entity_id
_entity_poly.type
_entity_poly.pdbx_seq_one_letter_code
_entity_poly.pdbx_strand_id
1 'polypeptide(L)' 'GLGEMNAEELRETTLDPANRTLVKVNMKDAGAADEMFRLLMGDKVEPRREFIEKHALDVRNLDV' A
#
# COMPACT_ATOMS: atom_id res chain seq x y z
N GLY A 1 14.42 3.44 7.37
CA GLY A 1 13.93 2.66 6.20
C GLY A 1 14.80 1.43 5.97
N LEU A 2 14.51 0.55 5.00
CA LEU A 2 15.25 -0.73 4.86
C LEU A 2 16.78 -0.58 4.77
N GLY A 3 17.28 0.54 4.25
CA GLY A 3 18.73 0.84 4.19
C GLY A 3 19.39 1.16 5.54
N GLU A 4 18.63 1.29 6.62
CA GLU A 4 19.16 1.43 7.98
C GLU A 4 19.39 0.06 8.66
N MET A 5 18.95 -1.03 8.02
CA MET A 5 19.07 -2.39 8.56
C MET A 5 20.31 -3.09 8.01
N ASN A 6 20.98 -3.85 8.87
CA ASN A 6 22.07 -4.72 8.46
C ASN A 6 21.53 -6.04 7.84
N ALA A 7 22.44 -6.85 7.30
CA ALA A 7 22.08 -8.07 6.59
C ALA A 7 21.40 -9.12 7.48
N GLU A 8 21.77 -9.19 8.76
CA GLU A 8 21.21 -10.14 9.72
C GLU A 8 19.80 -9.74 10.14
N GLU A 9 19.60 -8.44 10.43
CA GLU A 9 18.28 -7.87 10.73
C GLU A 9 17.29 -8.07 9.57
N LEU A 10 17.72 -7.81 8.33
CA LEU A 10 16.87 -8.03 7.15
C LEU A 10 16.51 -9.51 6.99
N ARG A 11 17.50 -10.40 7.19
CA ARG A 11 17.30 -11.84 7.09
C ARG A 11 16.25 -12.30 8.09
N GLU A 12 16.41 -11.96 9.36
CA GLU A 12 15.54 -12.44 10.43
C GLU A 12 14.11 -11.89 10.32
N THR A 13 13.94 -10.65 9.86
CA THR A 13 12.63 -9.98 9.88
C THR A 13 11.84 -10.11 8.59
N THR A 14 12.50 -10.07 7.43
CA THR A 14 11.80 -9.89 6.13
C THR A 14 12.08 -10.99 5.11
N LEU A 15 13.22 -11.69 5.21
CA LEU A 15 13.64 -12.64 4.17
C LEU A 15 13.46 -14.11 4.56
N ASP A 16 13.69 -14.47 5.83
CA ASP A 16 13.59 -15.85 6.31
C ASP A 16 12.14 -16.36 6.20
N PRO A 17 11.87 -17.43 5.43
CA PRO A 17 10.53 -18.00 5.31
C PRO A 17 9.85 -18.38 6.63
N ALA A 18 10.63 -18.69 7.67
CA ALA A 18 10.10 -19.05 8.98
C ALA A 18 9.52 -17.83 9.74
N ASN A 19 10.07 -16.63 9.50
CA ASN A 19 9.76 -15.43 10.29
C ASN A 19 9.17 -14.28 9.46
N ARG A 20 9.31 -14.31 8.14
CA ARG A 20 8.86 -13.24 7.26
C ARG A 20 7.34 -13.13 7.22
N THR A 21 6.87 -11.90 7.11
CA THR A 21 5.45 -11.61 6.86
C THR A 21 5.27 -11.19 5.40
N LEU A 22 4.55 -12.00 4.62
CA LEU A 22 4.22 -11.70 3.22
C LEU A 22 2.72 -11.53 3.06
N VAL A 23 2.32 -10.50 2.32
CA VAL A 23 0.94 -10.29 1.90
C VAL A 23 0.83 -10.57 0.41
N LYS A 24 -0.02 -11.53 0.04
CA LYS A 24 -0.32 -11.79 -1.37
C LYS A 24 -1.36 -10.80 -1.87
N VAL A 25 -0.97 -9.99 -2.86
CA VAL A 25 -1.89 -9.06 -3.53
C VAL A 25 -2.89 -9.86 -4.39
N ASN A 26 -4.17 -9.54 -4.26
CA ASN A 26 -5.26 -10.18 -5.01
C ASN A 26 -6.05 -9.12 -5.78
N MET A 27 -6.48 -9.45 -7.00
CA MET A 27 -7.31 -8.58 -7.83
C MET A 27 -8.75 -9.09 -7.80
N LYS A 28 -9.60 -8.48 -6.97
CA LYS A 28 -11.01 -8.88 -6.80
C LYS A 28 -11.92 -8.24 -7.84
N ASP A 29 -11.72 -6.95 -8.11
CA ASP A 29 -12.46 -6.18 -9.12
C ASP A 29 -11.46 -5.38 -9.94
N ALA A 30 -11.34 -5.73 -11.23
CA ALA A 30 -10.40 -5.07 -12.13
C ALA A 30 -10.85 -3.67 -12.56
N GLY A 31 -12.17 -3.44 -12.66
CA GLY A 31 -12.72 -2.14 -13.07
C GLY A 31 -12.53 -1.09 -11.98
N ALA A 32 -12.93 -1.44 -10.75
CA ALA A 32 -12.73 -0.55 -9.59
C ALA A 32 -11.24 -0.26 -9.33
N ALA A 33 -10.36 -1.26 -9.54
CA ALA A 33 -8.92 -1.06 -9.41
C ALA A 33 -8.38 -0.08 -10.46
N ASP A 34 -8.77 -0.21 -11.73
CA ASP A 34 -8.33 0.68 -12.81
C ASP A 34 -8.80 2.13 -12.58
N GLU A 35 -10.04 2.33 -12.12
CA GLU A 35 -10.52 3.65 -11.72
C GLU A 35 -9.67 4.26 -10.59
N MET A 36 -9.34 3.46 -9.57
CA MET A 36 -8.49 3.89 -8.47
C MET A 36 -7.06 4.24 -8.93
N PHE A 37 -6.49 3.44 -9.84
CA PHE A 37 -5.18 3.73 -10.44
C PHE A 37 -5.19 5.05 -11.21
N ARG A 38 -6.19 5.31 -12.04
CA ARG A 38 -6.28 6.57 -12.78
C ARG A 38 -6.45 7.77 -11.84
N LEU A 39 -7.24 7.61 -10.77
CA LEU A 39 -7.47 8.67 -9.79
C LEU A 39 -6.21 9.03 -9.01
N LEU A 40 -5.47 8.03 -8.52
CA LEU A 40 -4.31 8.23 -7.65
C LEU A 40 -3.01 8.46 -8.42
N MET A 41 -2.83 7.79 -9.55
CA MET A 41 -1.57 7.76 -10.30
C MET A 41 -1.65 8.54 -11.61
N GLY A 42 -2.80 9.10 -11.96
CA GLY A 42 -2.96 9.92 -13.15
C GLY A 42 -2.32 11.32 -13.04
N ASP A 43 -2.29 12.01 -14.17
CA ASP A 43 -1.63 13.32 -14.31
C ASP A 43 -2.41 14.46 -13.64
N LYS A 44 -3.72 14.27 -13.43
CA LYS A 44 -4.59 15.29 -12.84
C LYS A 44 -4.38 15.37 -11.33
N VAL A 45 -3.92 16.53 -10.86
CA VAL A 45 -3.64 16.77 -9.44
C VAL A 45 -4.93 16.97 -8.62
N GLU A 46 -5.92 17.68 -9.16
CA GLU A 46 -7.14 18.05 -8.41
C GLU A 46 -7.92 16.85 -7.88
N PRO A 47 -8.28 15.85 -8.72
CA PRO A 47 -9.07 14.71 -8.26
C PRO A 47 -8.35 13.87 -7.20
N ARG A 48 -7.01 13.79 -7.31
CA ARG A 48 -6.17 13.13 -6.31
C ARG A 48 -6.18 13.86 -4.97
N ARG A 49 -6.09 15.20 -5.00
CA ARG A 49 -6.11 16.01 -3.77
C ARG A 49 -7.44 15.86 -3.04
N GLU A 50 -8.55 16.02 -3.75
CA GLU A 50 -9.90 15.86 -3.18
C GLU A 50 -10.09 14.47 -2.56
N PHE A 51 -9.62 13.41 -3.24
CA PHE A 51 -9.69 12.05 -2.73
C PHE A 51 -8.90 11.88 -1.42
N ILE A 52 -7.68 12.41 -1.36
CA ILE A 52 -6.83 12.33 -0.16
C ILE A 52 -7.47 13.11 1.00
N GLU A 53 -7.90 14.35 0.77
CA GLU A 53 -8.53 15.18 1.81
C GLU A 53 -9.79 14.54 2.38
N LYS A 54 -10.60 13.92 1.51
CA LYS A 54 -11.83 13.23 1.91
C LYS A 54 -11.55 11.99 2.77
N HIS A 55 -10.53 11.21 2.45
CA HIS A 55 -10.33 9.87 3.03
C HIS A 55 -9.13 9.73 3.98
N ALA A 56 -8.30 10.76 4.14
CA ALA A 56 -7.07 10.70 4.94
C ALA A 56 -7.29 10.27 6.39
N LEU A 57 -8.43 10.62 6.98
CA LEU A 57 -8.75 10.29 8.38
C LEU A 57 -9.45 8.93 8.52
N ASP A 58 -10.03 8.41 7.43
CA ASP A 58 -10.80 7.16 7.42
C ASP A 58 -9.90 5.92 7.41
N VAL A 59 -8.62 6.08 7.06
CA VAL A 59 -7.65 4.99 6.87
C VAL A 59 -7.53 4.07 8.10
N ARG A 60 -7.74 4.61 9.32
CA ARG A 60 -7.63 3.82 10.56
C ARG A 60 -8.76 2.79 10.75
N ASN A 61 -9.88 2.95 10.04
CA ASN A 61 -11.08 2.14 10.23
C ASN A 61 -11.41 1.26 9.02
N LEU A 62 -10.48 1.06 8.09
CA LEU A 62 -10.74 0.29 6.87
C LEU A 62 -10.99 -1.22 7.14
N ASP A 63 -10.48 -1.73 8.26
CA ASP A 63 -10.53 -3.15 8.63
C ASP A 63 -11.39 -3.42 9.89
N VAL A 64 -12.25 -2.48 10.31
CA VAL A 64 -13.18 -2.63 11.45
C VAL A 64 -14.53 -3.20 11.01
#